data_AF-A0A9X1T9A2-F1
#
_entry.id   AF-A0A9X1T9A2-F1
#
_cell.length_a   1.000
_cell.length_b   1.000
_cell.length_c   1.000
_cell.angle_alpha   90.00
_cell.angle_beta   90.00
_cell.angle_gamma   90.00
#
_symmetry.space_group_name_H-M   'P 1'
#
loop_
_entity.id
_entity.type
_entity.pdbx_description
1 polymer ?
#
loop_
_entity_poly.entity_id
_entity_poly.type
_entity_poly.pdbx_seq_one_letter_code
_entity_poly.pdbx_strand_id
1 'polypeptide(L)'
;MKKTVLSLLSAAFAVSAIASCSTDDDNVIANPNTYVLVHGAWQAPYVWDAVKSDLTSKGNKVVVVELPAHGADKTPAHQVSLDVYSDKVIEAISKVNGKVILVGHSMGGMVVTSVAEKIPQKISRLVYIGAFVPTSGQSLGELSMGDPDSKLGPQLSQSDDKLTLDVKRDQLTYLFINDGSQGAKDQVLANYRAEPAIPFGNKVTLTNANFGSVEKVYIKTLQDIVITPGFQDKMIAAAGIKKVYQVNTSHSPFLAQPRAVSDLLLQIGQETGVKQ
;
A
#
# COMPACT_ATOMS: atom_id res chain seq x y z
N MET A 1 -82.93 -39.64 39.65
CA MET A 1 -81.51 -39.26 39.88
C MET A 1 -80.61 -40.17 39.06
N LYS A 2 -79.53 -39.60 38.48
CA LYS A 2 -78.41 -40.24 37.73
C LYS A 2 -78.76 -40.69 36.31
N LYS A 3 -78.68 -39.83 35.28
CA LYS A 3 -77.51 -39.28 34.53
C LYS A 3 -76.59 -40.37 33.92
N THR A 4 -76.77 -40.47 32.61
CA THR A 4 -76.13 -41.24 31.55
C THR A 4 -74.63 -40.97 31.44
N VAL A 5 -73.84 -42.01 31.21
CA VAL A 5 -72.45 -41.94 30.74
C VAL A 5 -72.45 -42.34 29.28
N LEU A 6 -71.91 -41.50 28.40
CA LEU A 6 -71.50 -41.90 27.06
C LEU A 6 -70.13 -41.28 26.75
N SER A 7 -69.19 -42.18 26.49
CA SER A 7 -67.81 -41.96 26.04
C SER A 7 -67.77 -41.27 24.68
N LEU A 8 -66.77 -40.40 24.44
CA LEU A 8 -66.27 -40.10 23.09
C LEU A 8 -64.83 -39.52 23.10
N LEU A 9 -63.99 -40.27 22.39
CA LEU A 9 -62.75 -40.00 21.66
C LEU A 9 -61.97 -38.69 21.90
N SER A 10 -60.66 -38.85 22.18
CA SER A 10 -59.64 -37.81 22.03
C SER A 10 -58.87 -38.02 20.72
N ALA A 11 -58.89 -37.01 19.84
CA ALA A 11 -58.05 -36.96 18.64
C ALA A 11 -56.77 -36.16 18.94
N ALA A 12 -55.60 -36.75 18.67
CA ALA A 12 -54.31 -36.08 18.75
C ALA A 12 -53.95 -35.51 17.37
N PHE A 13 -53.90 -34.19 17.23
CA PHE A 13 -53.31 -33.51 16.08
C PHE A 13 -51.82 -33.32 16.33
N ALA A 14 -50.98 -33.89 15.46
CA ALA A 14 -49.56 -33.58 15.40
C ALA A 14 -49.37 -32.30 14.56
N VAL A 15 -48.86 -31.24 15.18
CA VAL A 15 -48.42 -30.02 14.48
C VAL A 15 -46.91 -30.09 14.33
N SER A 16 -46.44 -30.31 13.10
CA SER A 16 -45.02 -30.22 12.75
C SER A 16 -44.63 -28.73 12.66
N ALA A 17 -43.85 -28.26 13.63
CA ALA A 17 -43.22 -26.95 13.57
C ALA A 17 -42.01 -27.01 12.63
N ILE A 18 -42.09 -26.36 11.48
CA ILE A 18 -40.95 -26.14 10.59
C ILE A 18 -40.20 -24.94 11.17
N ALA A 19 -39.10 -25.19 11.88
CA ALA A 19 -38.19 -24.14 12.30
C ALA A 19 -37.45 -23.63 11.06
N SER A 20 -37.86 -22.46 10.57
CA SER A 20 -37.10 -21.68 9.59
C SER A 20 -35.90 -21.08 10.31
N CYS A 21 -34.74 -21.72 10.21
CA CYS A 21 -33.47 -21.10 10.56
C CYS A 21 -33.14 -20.08 9.45
N SER A 22 -33.49 -18.81 9.65
CA SER A 22 -32.81 -17.72 8.95
C SER A 22 -31.39 -17.65 9.51
N THR A 23 -30.42 -18.06 8.69
CA THR A 23 -29.04 -17.64 8.89
C THR A 23 -29.00 -16.15 8.55
N ASP A 24 -29.28 -15.32 9.55
CA ASP A 24 -28.84 -13.92 9.53
C ASP A 24 -27.31 -13.94 9.66
N ASP A 25 -26.64 -14.23 8.54
CA ASP A 25 -25.32 -13.69 8.29
C ASP A 25 -25.50 -12.18 8.21
N ASP A 26 -25.52 -11.54 9.39
CA ASP A 26 -25.19 -10.14 9.52
C ASP A 26 -23.79 -9.96 8.91
N ASN A 27 -23.77 -9.75 7.60
CA ASN A 27 -22.69 -9.07 6.92
C ASN A 27 -22.60 -7.70 7.59
N VAL A 28 -21.84 -7.64 8.69
CA VAL A 28 -21.26 -6.40 9.18
C VAL A 28 -20.41 -5.92 8.02
N ILE A 29 -21.01 -5.13 7.13
CA ILE A 29 -20.29 -4.41 6.10
C ILE A 29 -19.39 -3.47 6.89
N ALA A 30 -18.14 -3.90 7.10
CA ALA A 30 -17.11 -3.05 7.65
C ALA A 30 -17.15 -1.73 6.90
N ASN A 31 -17.19 -0.61 7.63
CA ASN A 31 -17.28 0.71 7.01
C ASN A 31 -16.20 0.84 5.92
N PRO A 32 -16.57 1.22 4.68
CA PRO A 32 -15.67 1.17 3.55
C PRO A 32 -14.48 2.11 3.79
N ASN A 33 -13.27 1.57 3.72
CA ASN A 33 -12.06 2.38 3.83
C ASN A 33 -11.79 3.12 2.51
N THR A 34 -11.03 4.22 2.61
CA THR A 34 -10.46 4.88 1.43
C THR A 34 -8.95 4.68 1.42
N TYR A 35 -8.44 3.99 0.40
CA TYR A 35 -7.02 3.77 0.16
C TYR A 35 -6.49 4.79 -0.84
N VAL A 36 -5.33 5.36 -0.56
CA VAL A 36 -4.57 6.18 -1.51
C VAL A 36 -3.25 5.47 -1.76
N LEU A 37 -3.04 5.00 -2.99
CA LEU A 37 -1.91 4.17 -3.39
C LEU A 37 -0.88 4.99 -4.18
N VAL A 38 0.37 4.98 -3.72
CA VAL A 38 1.48 5.75 -4.29
C VAL A 38 2.60 4.79 -4.71
N HIS A 39 2.93 4.81 -6.00
CA HIS A 39 3.96 3.94 -6.60
C HIS A 39 5.39 4.41 -6.26
N GLY A 40 6.36 3.52 -6.51
CA GLY A 40 7.78 3.82 -6.40
C GLY A 40 8.39 4.46 -7.64
N ALA A 41 9.71 4.63 -7.61
CA ALA A 41 10.51 5.09 -8.74
C ALA A 41 10.46 4.08 -9.90
N TRP A 42 10.61 4.57 -11.13
CA TRP A 42 10.57 3.83 -12.39
C TRP A 42 9.24 3.09 -12.66
N GLN A 43 8.24 3.35 -11.85
CA GLN A 43 6.91 2.74 -11.92
C GLN A 43 5.84 3.80 -12.17
N ALA A 44 4.61 3.36 -12.36
CA ALA A 44 3.49 4.25 -12.66
C ALA A 44 2.18 3.59 -12.16
N PRO A 45 1.01 4.25 -12.23
CA PRO A 45 -0.24 3.75 -11.65
C PRO A 45 -0.62 2.31 -11.99
N TYR A 46 -0.26 1.82 -13.19
CA TYR A 46 -0.59 0.47 -13.68
C TYR A 46 -0.24 -0.65 -12.68
N VAL A 47 0.81 -0.44 -11.87
CA VAL A 47 1.27 -1.45 -10.91
C VAL A 47 0.21 -1.79 -9.86
N TRP A 48 -0.74 -0.88 -9.63
CA TRP A 48 -1.81 -1.03 -8.64
C TRP A 48 -3.12 -1.56 -9.21
N ASP A 49 -3.23 -1.82 -10.52
CA ASP A 49 -4.52 -2.14 -11.15
C ASP A 49 -5.21 -3.36 -10.52
N ALA A 50 -4.46 -4.44 -10.29
CA ALA A 50 -4.98 -5.65 -9.66
C ALA A 50 -5.39 -5.41 -8.21
N VAL A 51 -4.54 -4.75 -7.41
CA VAL A 51 -4.82 -4.42 -6.00
C VAL A 51 -6.03 -3.48 -5.90
N LYS A 52 -6.13 -2.48 -6.76
CA LYS A 52 -7.28 -1.57 -6.86
C LYS A 52 -8.56 -2.33 -7.14
N SER A 53 -8.53 -3.23 -8.12
CA SER A 53 -9.68 -4.07 -8.49
C SER A 53 -10.16 -4.89 -7.28
N ASP A 54 -9.24 -5.60 -6.62
CA ASP A 54 -9.54 -6.44 -5.46
C ASP A 54 -10.14 -5.61 -4.31
N LEU A 55 -9.50 -4.52 -3.90
CA LEU A 55 -9.96 -3.67 -2.80
C LEU A 55 -11.34 -3.05 -3.10
N THR A 56 -11.56 -2.61 -4.33
CA THR A 56 -12.86 -2.06 -4.78
C THR A 56 -13.94 -3.13 -4.78
N SER A 57 -13.62 -4.36 -5.20
CA SER A 57 -14.56 -5.49 -5.16
C SER A 57 -15.04 -5.84 -3.75
N LYS A 58 -14.27 -5.44 -2.73
CA LYS A 58 -14.61 -5.57 -1.30
C LYS A 58 -15.27 -4.33 -0.71
N GLY A 59 -15.77 -3.42 -1.56
CA GLY A 59 -16.53 -2.25 -1.15
C GLY A 59 -15.71 -1.02 -0.74
N ASN A 60 -14.37 -1.09 -0.81
CA ASN A 60 -13.52 0.04 -0.46
C ASN A 60 -13.42 1.06 -1.61
N LYS A 61 -13.08 2.30 -1.26
CA LYS A 61 -12.70 3.33 -2.23
C LYS A 61 -11.20 3.30 -2.43
N VAL A 62 -10.74 3.39 -3.67
CA VAL A 62 -9.31 3.36 -3.99
C VAL A 62 -8.97 4.50 -4.94
N VAL A 63 -8.01 5.31 -4.55
CA VAL A 63 -7.39 6.35 -5.38
C VAL A 63 -5.96 5.91 -5.66
N VAL A 64 -5.63 5.73 -6.94
CA VAL A 64 -4.25 5.48 -7.37
C VAL A 64 -3.69 6.80 -7.88
N VAL A 65 -2.58 7.26 -7.31
CA VAL A 65 -1.97 8.54 -7.68
C VAL A 65 -0.94 8.32 -8.78
N GLU A 66 -1.05 9.08 -9.87
CA GLU A 66 0.04 9.26 -10.84
C GLU A 66 0.92 10.40 -10.35
N LEU A 67 2.18 10.10 -10.03
CA LEU A 67 3.16 11.13 -9.67
C LEU A 67 3.62 11.88 -10.93
N PRO A 68 3.91 13.19 -10.83
CA PRO A 68 4.51 13.96 -11.91
C PRO A 68 5.72 13.28 -12.55
N ALA A 69 5.89 13.44 -13.87
CA ALA A 69 6.87 12.82 -14.74
C ALA A 69 6.80 11.28 -14.90
N HIS A 70 5.81 10.61 -14.31
CA HIS A 70 5.61 9.16 -14.43
C HIS A 70 4.42 8.81 -15.32
N GLY A 71 4.36 7.56 -15.79
CA GLY A 71 3.21 7.07 -16.56
C GLY A 71 2.89 7.93 -17.78
N ALA A 72 1.68 8.46 -17.84
CA ALA A 72 1.23 9.36 -18.90
C ALA A 72 1.66 10.82 -18.68
N ASP A 73 2.00 11.20 -17.45
CA ASP A 73 2.39 12.57 -17.08
C ASP A 73 3.69 13.01 -17.78
N LYS A 74 3.69 14.28 -18.20
CA LYS A 74 4.74 14.91 -19.02
C LYS A 74 5.44 16.07 -18.31
N THR A 75 5.26 16.25 -17.01
CA THR A 75 6.03 17.24 -16.24
C THR A 75 7.52 17.04 -16.49
N PRO A 76 8.28 18.08 -16.89
CA PRO A 76 9.72 17.95 -17.12
C PRO A 76 10.46 17.62 -15.82
N ALA A 77 11.47 16.74 -15.90
CA ALA A 77 12.21 16.27 -14.71
C ALA A 77 12.79 17.40 -13.84
N HIS A 78 13.22 18.52 -14.44
CA HIS A 78 13.74 19.68 -13.70
C HIS A 78 12.69 20.44 -12.87
N GLN A 79 11.39 20.19 -13.10
CA GLN A 79 10.28 20.80 -12.35
C GLN A 79 9.78 19.90 -11.22
N VAL A 80 10.42 18.74 -11.04
CA VAL A 80 9.97 17.72 -10.11
C VAL A 80 10.83 17.74 -8.84
N SER A 81 10.17 17.64 -7.71
CA SER A 81 10.78 17.52 -6.38
C SER A 81 9.93 16.61 -5.50
N LEU A 82 10.46 16.21 -4.33
CA LEU A 82 9.68 15.48 -3.33
C LEU A 82 8.43 16.27 -2.89
N ASP A 83 8.54 17.61 -2.81
CA ASP A 83 7.39 18.46 -2.48
C ASP A 83 6.32 18.39 -3.57
N VAL A 84 6.70 18.50 -4.84
CA VAL A 84 5.78 18.35 -5.98
C VAL A 84 5.06 17.00 -5.96
N TYR A 85 5.76 15.91 -5.61
CA TYR A 85 5.14 14.60 -5.43
C TYR A 85 4.15 14.58 -4.26
N SER A 86 4.56 15.08 -3.10
CA SER A 86 3.70 15.10 -1.91
C SER A 86 2.45 15.98 -2.11
N ASP A 87 2.58 17.12 -2.79
CA ASP A 87 1.48 18.03 -3.08
C ASP A 87 0.48 17.39 -4.05
N LYS A 88 0.96 16.58 -5.00
CA LYS A 88 0.08 15.79 -5.88
C LYS A 88 -0.76 14.78 -5.09
N VAL A 89 -0.15 14.09 -4.13
CA VAL A 89 -0.86 13.14 -3.26
C VAL A 89 -1.86 13.87 -2.34
N ILE A 90 -1.48 15.04 -1.80
CA ILE A 90 -2.37 15.89 -1.00
C ILE A 90 -3.57 16.36 -1.82
N GLU A 91 -3.36 16.76 -3.09
CA GLU A 91 -4.42 17.13 -4.02
C GLU A 91 -5.41 15.97 -4.25
N ALA A 92 -4.92 14.73 -4.33
CA ALA A 92 -5.77 13.55 -4.43
C ALA A 92 -6.56 13.29 -3.14
N ILE A 93 -5.93 13.44 -1.98
CA ILE A 93 -6.56 13.27 -0.66
C ILE A 93 -7.61 14.35 -0.39
N SER A 94 -7.41 15.58 -0.85
CA SER A 94 -8.37 16.68 -0.60
C SER A 94 -9.74 16.44 -1.24
N LYS A 95 -9.80 15.60 -2.28
CA LYS A 95 -11.01 15.20 -3.00
C LYS A 95 -11.76 14.05 -2.33
N VAL A 96 -11.22 13.46 -1.27
CA VAL A 96 -11.87 12.37 -0.53
C VAL A 96 -12.51 12.87 0.75
N ASN A 97 -13.63 12.26 1.12
CA ASN A 97 -14.29 12.53 2.39
C ASN A 97 -13.70 11.64 3.49
N GLY A 98 -13.36 12.23 4.63
CA GLY A 98 -12.82 11.51 5.79
C GLY A 98 -11.30 11.35 5.77
N LYS A 99 -10.81 10.38 6.56
CA LYS A 99 -9.40 10.00 6.62
C LYS A 99 -9.10 8.86 5.65
N VAL A 100 -7.85 8.74 5.21
CA VAL A 100 -7.39 7.70 4.28
C VAL A 100 -6.36 6.78 4.90
N ILE A 101 -6.31 5.55 4.39
CA ILE A 101 -5.15 4.67 4.51
C ILE A 101 -4.21 5.04 3.38
N LEU A 102 -3.09 5.69 3.73
CA LEU A 102 -2.10 6.14 2.75
C LEU A 102 -1.02 5.07 2.59
N VAL A 103 -0.83 4.58 1.37
CA VAL A 103 0.07 3.46 1.06
C VAL A 103 1.17 3.94 0.13
N GLY A 104 2.44 3.74 0.52
CA GLY A 104 3.61 4.05 -0.29
C GLY A 104 4.48 2.83 -0.52
N HIS A 105 4.87 2.59 -1.77
CA HIS A 105 5.84 1.56 -2.14
C HIS A 105 7.20 2.17 -2.51
N SER A 106 8.30 1.52 -2.12
CA SER A 106 9.67 1.94 -2.51
C SER A 106 9.93 3.43 -2.24
N MET A 107 10.33 4.22 -3.24
CA MET A 107 10.45 5.70 -3.17
C MET A 107 9.16 6.37 -2.69
N GLY A 108 7.99 5.82 -3.03
CA GLY A 108 6.69 6.30 -2.55
C GLY A 108 6.63 6.37 -1.02
N GLY A 109 7.44 5.58 -0.30
CA GLY A 109 7.66 5.72 1.15
C GLY A 109 8.11 7.12 1.57
N MET A 110 9.04 7.74 0.84
CA MET A 110 9.47 9.13 1.08
C MET A 110 8.32 10.11 0.86
N VAL A 111 7.55 9.91 -0.22
CA VAL A 111 6.42 10.76 -0.59
C VAL A 111 5.34 10.71 0.49
N VAL A 112 4.88 9.52 0.87
CA VAL A 112 3.82 9.37 1.87
C VAL A 112 4.27 9.81 3.27
N THR A 113 5.57 9.72 3.57
CA THR A 113 6.16 10.27 4.80
C THR A 113 6.06 11.80 4.82
N SER A 114 6.40 12.48 3.72
CA SER A 114 6.22 13.93 3.57
C SER A 114 4.75 14.36 3.67
N VAL A 115 3.84 13.61 3.07
CA VAL A 115 2.39 13.85 3.16
C VAL A 115 1.90 13.72 4.61
N ALA A 116 2.36 12.69 5.33
CA ALA A 116 1.99 12.47 6.72
C ALA A 116 2.52 13.56 7.68
N GLU A 117 3.63 14.19 7.35
CA GLU A 117 4.08 15.39 8.08
C GLU A 117 3.17 16.59 7.78
N LYS A 118 2.75 16.79 6.52
CA LYS A 118 1.98 17.97 6.11
C LYS A 118 0.50 17.92 6.55
N ILE A 119 -0.13 16.75 6.51
CA ILE A 119 -1.58 16.59 6.77
C ILE A 119 -1.91 15.35 7.63
N PRO A 120 -1.26 15.15 8.79
CA PRO A 120 -1.43 13.96 9.64
C PRO A 120 -2.90 13.67 9.99
N GLN A 121 -3.71 14.71 10.19
CA GLN A 121 -5.13 14.62 10.52
C GLN A 121 -5.99 13.95 9.44
N LYS A 122 -5.51 13.89 8.19
CA LYS A 122 -6.20 13.23 7.07
C LYS A 122 -5.80 11.77 6.89
N ILE A 123 -4.84 11.28 7.65
CA ILE A 123 -4.33 9.92 7.53
C ILE A 123 -4.82 9.10 8.73
N SER A 124 -5.58 8.04 8.47
CA SER A 124 -5.94 7.08 9.51
C SER A 124 -4.78 6.12 9.79
N ARG A 125 -4.05 5.74 8.74
CA ARG A 125 -2.91 4.82 8.80
C ARG A 125 -1.95 5.07 7.64
N LEU A 126 -0.66 4.97 7.92
CA LEU A 126 0.42 5.07 6.96
C LEU A 126 1.03 3.70 6.73
N VAL A 127 0.90 3.15 5.52
CA VAL A 127 1.35 1.81 5.16
C VAL A 127 2.53 1.90 4.20
N TYR A 128 3.60 1.23 4.55
CA TYR A 128 4.80 1.08 3.72
C TYR A 128 4.84 -0.33 3.14
N ILE A 129 5.13 -0.47 1.85
CA ILE A 129 5.30 -1.79 1.20
C ILE A 129 6.67 -1.83 0.56
N GLY A 130 7.60 -2.64 1.08
CA GLY A 130 8.98 -2.71 0.57
C GLY A 130 9.54 -1.31 0.28
N ALA A 131 9.38 -0.39 1.23
CA ALA A 131 9.52 1.04 1.02
C ALA A 131 10.60 1.67 1.89
N PHE A 132 11.14 2.78 1.42
CA PHE A 132 12.03 3.60 2.23
C PHE A 132 11.24 4.30 3.35
N VAL A 133 11.78 4.26 4.57
CA VAL A 133 11.22 4.96 5.73
C VAL A 133 12.30 5.90 6.28
N PRO A 134 12.28 7.20 5.92
CA PRO A 134 13.30 8.13 6.34
C PRO A 134 13.11 8.59 7.79
N THR A 135 14.20 8.92 8.46
CA THR A 135 14.20 9.79 9.64
C THR A 135 14.32 11.25 9.22
N SER A 136 13.98 12.18 10.12
CA SER A 136 14.12 13.62 9.88
C SER A 136 15.53 13.97 9.43
N GLY A 137 15.66 14.81 8.40
CA GLY A 137 16.91 15.26 7.79
C GLY A 137 17.49 14.33 6.71
N GLN A 138 16.89 13.16 6.46
CA GLN A 138 17.36 12.23 5.43
C GLN A 138 16.68 12.48 4.08
N SER A 139 17.47 12.35 3.02
CA SER A 139 17.00 12.18 1.64
C SER A 139 17.02 10.71 1.22
N LEU A 140 16.34 10.37 0.12
CA LEU A 140 16.34 9.01 -0.42
C LEU A 140 17.74 8.54 -0.81
N GLY A 141 18.52 9.40 -1.47
CA GLY A 141 19.88 9.10 -1.91
C GLY A 141 20.82 8.85 -0.74
N GLU A 142 20.69 9.62 0.35
CA GLU A 142 21.45 9.36 1.59
C GLU A 142 21.04 8.05 2.24
N LEU A 143 19.73 7.77 2.30
CA LEU A 143 19.21 6.58 2.93
C LEU A 143 19.60 5.30 2.16
N SER A 144 19.56 5.32 0.83
CA SER A 144 19.89 4.16 -0.01
C SER A 144 21.35 3.72 0.11
N MET A 145 22.27 4.63 0.43
CA MET A 145 23.67 4.28 0.74
C MET A 145 23.81 3.42 2.01
N GLY A 146 22.77 3.34 2.85
CA GLY A 146 22.74 2.49 4.04
C GLY A 146 22.51 1.00 3.77
N ASP A 147 22.25 0.60 2.52
CA ASP A 147 22.00 -0.78 2.09
C ASP A 147 23.15 -1.32 1.21
N PRO A 148 24.29 -1.74 1.80
CA PRO A 148 25.44 -2.21 1.03
C PRO A 148 25.18 -3.49 0.23
N ASP A 149 24.13 -4.24 0.59
CA ASP A 149 23.79 -5.52 -0.05
C ASP A 149 22.86 -5.34 -1.26
N SER A 150 22.29 -4.14 -1.44
CA SER A 150 21.42 -3.80 -2.56
C SER A 150 22.10 -4.06 -3.91
N LYS A 151 21.36 -4.69 -4.82
CA LYS A 151 21.81 -4.96 -6.19
C LYS A 151 21.50 -3.83 -7.16
N LEU A 152 20.73 -2.82 -6.73
CA LEU A 152 20.31 -1.71 -7.58
C LEU A 152 21.48 -0.78 -7.94
N GLY A 153 22.30 -0.38 -6.95
CA GLY A 153 23.33 0.65 -7.11
C GLY A 153 24.22 0.49 -8.34
N PRO A 154 24.88 -0.68 -8.55
CA PRO A 154 25.74 -0.93 -9.70
C PRO A 154 25.03 -0.94 -11.08
N GLN A 155 23.70 -0.95 -11.09
CA GLN A 155 22.88 -0.97 -12.31
C GLN A 155 22.29 0.40 -12.65
N LEU A 156 22.55 1.42 -11.84
CA LEU A 156 22.10 2.78 -12.08
C LEU A 156 23.04 3.51 -13.06
N SER A 157 22.45 4.34 -13.92
CA SER A 157 23.17 5.27 -14.79
C SER A 157 22.47 6.61 -14.80
N GLN A 158 23.22 7.68 -14.53
CA GLN A 158 22.69 9.04 -14.56
C GLN A 158 22.78 9.61 -15.98
N SER A 159 21.81 10.41 -16.39
CA SER A 159 21.84 11.15 -17.66
C SER A 159 22.95 12.22 -17.67
N ASP A 160 23.39 12.63 -18.86
CA ASP A 160 24.45 13.65 -19.02
C ASP A 160 24.08 14.99 -18.35
N ASP A 161 22.81 15.38 -18.43
CA ASP A 161 22.27 16.58 -17.78
C ASP A 161 21.98 16.40 -16.28
N LYS A 162 22.17 15.19 -15.76
CA LYS A 162 21.93 14.76 -14.37
C LYS A 162 20.48 14.88 -13.90
N LEU A 163 19.54 15.12 -14.80
CA LEU A 163 18.13 15.29 -14.46
C LEU A 163 17.40 13.96 -14.28
N THR A 164 17.88 12.87 -14.86
CA THR A 164 17.27 11.55 -14.73
C THR A 164 18.26 10.47 -14.31
N LEU A 165 17.71 9.43 -13.70
CA LEU A 165 18.40 8.24 -13.23
C LEU A 165 17.74 7.02 -13.87
N ASP A 166 18.54 6.28 -14.63
CA ASP A 166 18.11 5.09 -15.36
C ASP A 166 18.66 3.82 -14.67
N VAL A 167 18.07 2.67 -15.00
CA VAL A 167 18.47 1.33 -14.58
C VAL A 167 18.72 0.54 -15.85
N LYS A 168 19.83 -0.20 -15.91
CA LYS A 168 20.15 -1.05 -17.07
C LYS A 168 18.96 -1.94 -17.44
N ARG A 169 18.53 -1.82 -18.70
CA ARG A 169 17.25 -2.39 -19.17
C ARG A 169 17.16 -3.90 -19.00
N ASP A 170 18.26 -4.62 -19.21
CA ASP A 170 18.36 -6.07 -19.04
C ASP A 170 18.32 -6.53 -17.58
N GLN A 171 18.51 -5.60 -16.63
CA GLN A 171 18.46 -5.87 -15.18
C GLN A 171 17.08 -5.59 -14.56
N LEU A 172 16.17 -4.92 -15.27
CA LEU A 172 14.89 -4.47 -14.72
C LEU A 172 14.06 -5.59 -14.09
N THR A 173 13.88 -6.70 -14.81
CA THR A 173 13.05 -7.81 -14.33
C THR A 173 13.73 -8.58 -13.21
N TYR A 174 15.05 -8.75 -13.27
CA TYR A 174 15.84 -9.36 -12.21
C TYR A 174 15.78 -8.54 -10.91
N LEU A 175 15.92 -7.22 -10.99
CA LEU A 175 15.91 -6.35 -9.82
C LEU A 175 14.51 -6.21 -9.21
N PHE A 176 13.51 -5.90 -10.04
CA PHE A 176 12.22 -5.43 -9.51
C PHE A 176 11.16 -6.53 -9.38
N ILE A 177 11.22 -7.59 -10.19
CA ILE A 177 10.14 -8.57 -10.32
C ILE A 177 10.64 -9.99 -10.65
N ASN A 178 11.72 -10.42 -9.98
CA ASN A 178 12.43 -11.66 -10.31
C ASN A 178 11.51 -12.90 -10.29
N ASP A 179 10.62 -12.98 -9.31
CA ASP A 179 9.66 -14.06 -9.10
C ASP A 179 8.33 -13.86 -9.84
N GLY A 180 8.15 -12.75 -10.55
CA GLY A 180 6.93 -12.48 -11.31
C GLY A 180 6.78 -13.35 -12.55
N SER A 181 5.52 -13.51 -12.98
CA SER A 181 5.17 -14.15 -14.25
C SER A 181 5.78 -13.40 -15.44
N GLN A 182 5.88 -14.06 -16.59
CA GLN A 182 6.37 -13.40 -17.80
C GLN A 182 5.53 -12.19 -18.18
N GLY A 183 4.19 -12.29 -18.07
CA GLY A 183 3.30 -11.15 -18.35
C GLY A 183 3.55 -9.96 -17.41
N ALA A 184 3.80 -10.20 -16.12
CA ALA A 184 4.15 -9.13 -15.18
C ALA A 184 5.52 -8.50 -15.49
N LYS A 185 6.50 -9.31 -15.89
CA LYS A 185 7.81 -8.85 -16.36
C LYS A 185 7.68 -7.98 -17.62
N ASP A 186 6.86 -8.40 -18.57
CA ASP A 186 6.58 -7.65 -19.80
C ASP A 186 5.90 -6.31 -19.48
N GLN A 187 4.96 -6.27 -18.52
CA GLN A 187 4.35 -5.03 -18.05
C GLN A 187 5.38 -4.05 -17.47
N VAL A 188 6.34 -4.53 -16.66
CA VAL A 188 7.43 -3.70 -16.13
C VAL A 188 8.26 -3.13 -17.27
N LEU A 189 8.68 -3.96 -18.23
CA LEU A 189 9.52 -3.53 -19.35
C LEU A 189 8.82 -2.55 -20.31
N ALA A 190 7.51 -2.72 -20.50
CA ALA A 190 6.71 -1.91 -21.41
C ALA A 190 6.38 -0.52 -20.85
N ASN A 191 6.27 -0.40 -19.52
CA ASN A 191 5.88 0.85 -18.85
C ASN A 191 7.06 1.56 -18.17
N TYR A 192 8.27 1.01 -18.30
CA TYR A 192 9.48 1.59 -17.72
C TYR A 192 9.83 2.95 -18.34
N ARG A 193 10.20 3.90 -17.48
CA ARG A 193 10.75 5.21 -17.84
C ARG A 193 11.88 5.56 -16.87
N ALA A 194 12.88 6.31 -17.33
CA ALA A 194 13.92 6.87 -16.46
C ALA A 194 13.31 7.81 -15.41
N GLU A 195 13.86 7.79 -14.21
CA GLU A 195 13.32 8.47 -13.03
C GLU A 195 13.87 9.89 -12.88
N PRO A 196 13.07 10.90 -12.51
CA PRO A 196 13.60 12.21 -12.12
C PRO A 196 14.57 12.09 -10.92
N ALA A 197 15.78 12.63 -11.07
CA ALA A 197 16.82 12.48 -10.05
C ALA A 197 16.71 13.50 -8.90
N ILE A 198 16.11 14.67 -9.13
CA ILE A 198 16.01 15.75 -8.13
C ILE A 198 15.34 15.30 -6.81
N PRO A 199 14.19 14.59 -6.83
CA PRO A 199 13.56 14.06 -5.62
C PRO A 199 14.48 13.24 -4.72
N PHE A 200 15.49 12.58 -5.27
CA PHE A 200 16.38 11.69 -4.51
C PHE A 200 17.26 12.46 -3.52
N GLY A 201 17.56 13.74 -3.82
CA GLY A 201 18.33 14.61 -2.93
C GLY A 201 17.48 15.46 -1.98
N ASN A 202 16.15 15.45 -2.10
CA ASN A 202 15.29 16.23 -1.23
C ASN A 202 15.14 15.54 0.14
N LYS A 203 15.39 16.30 1.20
CA LYS A 203 15.30 15.82 2.59
C LYS A 203 13.89 16.00 3.12
N VAL A 204 13.48 15.09 4.00
CA VAL A 204 12.26 15.28 4.81
C VAL A 204 12.59 15.95 6.14
N THR A 205 11.68 16.75 6.66
CA THR A 205 11.73 17.28 8.04
C THR A 205 10.52 16.73 8.76
N LEU A 206 10.73 15.95 9.82
CA LEU A 206 9.66 15.20 10.50
C LEU A 206 9.55 15.61 11.97
N THR A 207 8.33 15.65 12.47
CA THR A 207 8.03 15.98 13.87
C THR A 207 7.23 14.88 14.57
N ASN A 208 7.34 14.82 15.90
CA ASN A 208 6.51 13.89 16.69
C ASN A 208 5.02 14.23 16.64
N ALA A 209 4.68 15.53 16.55
CA ALA A 209 3.31 16.00 16.53
C ALA A 209 2.58 15.62 15.22
N ASN A 210 3.29 15.64 14.09
CA ASN A 210 2.71 15.34 12.79
C ASN A 210 3.03 13.91 12.35
N PHE A 211 4.13 13.68 11.61
CA PHE A 211 4.49 12.35 11.14
C PHE A 211 4.50 11.31 12.26
N GLY A 212 5.05 11.67 13.42
CA GLY A 212 5.13 10.79 14.60
C GLY A 212 3.78 10.34 15.15
N SER A 213 2.72 11.15 15.01
CA SER A 213 1.39 10.86 15.57
C SER A 213 0.56 9.89 14.72
N VAL A 214 0.94 9.67 13.45
CA VAL A 214 0.24 8.76 12.55
C VAL A 214 0.66 7.31 12.83
N GLU A 215 -0.32 6.41 12.94
CA GLU A 215 -0.06 4.97 13.06
C GLU A 215 0.59 4.44 11.78
N LYS A 216 1.70 3.71 11.95
CA LYS A 216 2.52 3.17 10.85
C LYS A 216 2.42 1.66 10.81
N VAL A 217 2.32 1.12 9.61
CA VAL A 217 2.39 -0.32 9.32
C VAL A 217 3.37 -0.55 8.20
N TYR A 218 4.10 -1.66 8.26
CA TYR A 218 5.06 -2.03 7.22
C TYR A 218 4.74 -3.43 6.67
N ILE A 219 4.74 -3.59 5.34
CA ILE A 219 4.64 -4.88 4.63
C ILE A 219 6.02 -5.15 4.00
N LYS A 220 6.73 -6.15 4.53
CA LYS A 220 8.05 -6.56 4.05
C LYS A 220 7.97 -7.42 2.80
N THR A 221 8.86 -7.18 1.86
CA THR A 221 9.13 -8.01 0.67
C THR A 221 10.33 -8.89 0.94
N LEU A 222 10.12 -10.21 1.15
CA LEU A 222 11.18 -11.07 1.71
C LEU A 222 12.26 -11.51 0.70
N GLN A 223 12.02 -11.36 -0.60
CA GLN A 223 12.97 -11.69 -1.67
C GLN A 223 13.51 -10.43 -2.37
N ASP A 224 13.34 -9.27 -1.73
CA ASP A 224 13.75 -7.99 -2.27
C ASP A 224 15.28 -7.86 -2.33
N ILE A 225 15.80 -7.49 -3.50
CA ILE A 225 17.23 -7.24 -3.71
C ILE A 225 17.52 -5.78 -4.04
N VAL A 226 16.49 -4.93 -4.03
CA VAL A 226 16.59 -3.48 -4.24
C VAL A 226 16.63 -2.76 -2.90
N ILE A 227 15.69 -3.09 -2.00
CA ILE A 227 15.71 -2.70 -0.59
C ILE A 227 15.76 -3.99 0.20
N THR A 228 16.94 -4.42 0.62
CA THR A 228 17.13 -5.77 1.16
C THR A 228 16.30 -5.98 2.44
N PRO A 229 15.81 -7.20 2.75
CA PRO A 229 15.02 -7.46 3.95
C PRO A 229 15.71 -6.98 5.23
N GLY A 230 17.03 -7.14 5.31
CA GLY A 230 17.84 -6.65 6.43
C GLY A 230 17.85 -5.12 6.53
N PHE A 231 17.85 -4.40 5.40
CA PHE A 231 17.73 -2.95 5.41
C PHE A 231 16.31 -2.47 5.71
N GLN A 232 15.28 -3.17 5.23
CA GLN A 232 13.89 -2.94 5.64
C GLN A 232 13.76 -3.07 7.17
N ASP A 233 14.35 -4.10 7.78
CA ASP A 233 14.35 -4.26 9.24
C ASP A 233 15.02 -3.11 9.99
N LYS A 234 16.16 -2.59 9.49
CA LYS A 234 16.82 -1.41 10.06
C LYS A 234 15.91 -0.19 10.04
N MET A 235 15.24 0.07 8.91
CA MET A 235 14.34 1.21 8.76
C MET A 235 13.08 1.07 9.63
N ILE A 236 12.49 -0.13 9.70
CA ILE A 236 11.35 -0.45 10.57
C ILE A 236 11.70 -0.16 12.04
N ALA A 237 12.87 -0.62 12.50
CA ALA A 237 13.34 -0.40 13.86
C ALA A 237 13.60 1.09 14.14
N ALA A 238 14.29 1.79 13.24
CA ALA A 238 14.59 3.22 13.38
C ALA A 238 13.31 4.09 13.44
N ALA A 239 12.27 3.71 12.68
CA ALA A 239 10.98 4.40 12.66
C ALA A 239 10.02 3.95 13.78
N GLY A 240 10.41 2.98 14.62
CA GLY A 240 9.57 2.47 15.71
C GLY A 240 8.28 1.79 15.25
N ILE A 241 8.26 1.22 14.04
CA ILE A 241 7.06 0.58 13.49
C ILE A 241 6.85 -0.78 14.17
N LYS A 242 5.72 -0.93 14.86
CA LYS A 242 5.39 -2.14 15.63
C LYS A 242 4.58 -3.16 14.83
N LYS A 243 3.78 -2.70 13.86
CA LYS A 243 2.91 -3.54 13.04
C LYS A 243 3.62 -3.87 11.75
N VAL A 244 4.08 -5.12 11.64
CA VAL A 244 4.85 -5.61 10.51
C VAL A 244 4.21 -6.86 9.94
N TYR A 245 3.93 -6.80 8.64
CA TYR A 245 3.43 -7.87 7.80
C TYR A 245 4.51 -8.28 6.80
N GLN A 246 4.32 -9.42 6.14
CA GLN A 246 5.32 -9.95 5.21
C GLN A 246 4.63 -10.58 4.00
N VAL A 247 5.26 -10.41 2.85
CA VAL A 247 4.92 -11.11 1.61
C VAL A 247 6.21 -11.71 1.05
N ASN A 248 6.17 -13.01 0.73
CA ASN A 248 7.33 -13.74 0.25
C ASN A 248 7.52 -13.54 -1.27
N THR A 249 7.96 -12.35 -1.67
CA THR A 249 8.12 -11.94 -3.07
C THR A 249 9.22 -10.89 -3.23
N SER A 250 9.59 -10.59 -4.47
CA SER A 250 10.58 -9.56 -4.80
C SER A 250 10.02 -8.13 -4.59
N HIS A 251 10.71 -7.12 -5.12
CA HIS A 251 10.40 -5.71 -4.90
C HIS A 251 9.00 -5.25 -5.35
N SER A 252 8.33 -5.94 -6.28
CA SER A 252 7.05 -5.50 -6.87
C SER A 252 5.87 -6.42 -6.50
N PRO A 253 5.48 -6.48 -5.21
CA PRO A 253 4.52 -7.46 -4.71
C PRO A 253 3.12 -7.30 -5.30
N PHE A 254 2.73 -6.10 -5.71
CA PHE A 254 1.42 -5.81 -6.33
C PHE A 254 1.30 -6.38 -7.76
N LEU A 255 2.40 -6.73 -8.42
CA LEU A 255 2.40 -7.42 -9.71
C LEU A 255 2.65 -8.92 -9.53
N ALA A 256 3.59 -9.30 -8.65
CA ALA A 256 3.97 -10.70 -8.45
C ALA A 256 2.96 -11.47 -7.60
N GLN A 257 2.42 -10.86 -6.53
CA GLN A 257 1.45 -11.45 -5.61
C GLN A 257 0.32 -10.47 -5.24
N PRO A 258 -0.44 -9.92 -6.22
CA PRO A 258 -1.46 -8.90 -5.98
C PRO A 258 -2.48 -9.27 -4.90
N ARG A 259 -2.96 -10.53 -4.91
CA ARG A 259 -3.94 -11.00 -3.92
C ARG A 259 -3.40 -10.96 -2.49
N ALA A 260 -2.15 -11.38 -2.27
CA ALA A 260 -1.54 -11.32 -0.96
C ALA A 260 -1.43 -9.87 -0.45
N VAL A 261 -1.09 -8.92 -1.34
CA VAL A 261 -1.08 -7.50 -1.01
C VAL A 261 -2.48 -6.99 -0.67
N SER A 262 -3.48 -7.32 -1.48
CA SER A 262 -4.88 -6.95 -1.26
C SER A 262 -5.39 -7.46 0.09
N ASP A 263 -5.15 -8.73 0.40
CA ASP A 263 -5.60 -9.36 1.65
C ASP A 263 -4.95 -8.69 2.87
N LEU A 264 -3.65 -8.41 2.81
CA LEU A 264 -2.95 -7.67 3.86
C LEU A 264 -3.50 -6.25 4.04
N LEU A 265 -3.76 -5.52 2.94
CA LEU A 265 -4.34 -4.18 3.01
C LEU A 265 -5.76 -4.20 3.61
N LEU A 266 -6.58 -5.20 3.26
CA LEU A 266 -7.92 -5.39 3.84
C LEU A 266 -7.84 -5.70 5.33
N GLN A 267 -6.96 -6.63 5.73
CA GLN A 267 -6.71 -6.94 7.14
C GLN A 267 -6.31 -5.69 7.90
N ILE A 268 -5.32 -4.95 7.37
CA ILE A 268 -4.87 -3.69 7.95
C ILE A 268 -6.04 -2.71 8.05
N GLY A 269 -6.87 -2.56 7.03
CA GLY A 269 -8.00 -1.64 7.04
C GLY A 269 -9.11 -1.98 8.05
N GLN A 270 -9.21 -3.24 8.48
CA GLN A 270 -10.19 -3.68 9.47
C GLN A 270 -9.72 -3.48 10.92
N GLU A 271 -8.42 -3.27 11.16
CA GLU A 271 -7.90 -3.02 12.49
C GLU A 271 -8.41 -1.69 13.05
N THR A 272 -9.30 -1.76 14.04
CA THR A 272 -9.67 -0.61 14.86
C THR A 272 -8.45 -0.19 15.69
N GLY A 273 -8.04 1.07 15.59
CA GLY A 273 -6.93 1.59 16.38
C GLY A 273 -7.16 1.29 17.87
N VAL A 274 -6.22 0.59 18.51
CA VAL A 274 -6.23 0.42 19.96
C VAL A 274 -6.12 1.83 20.54
N LYS A 275 -7.20 2.31 21.17
CA LYS A 275 -7.12 3.47 22.04
C LYS A 275 -6.13 3.08 23.15
N GLN A 276 -4.94 3.67 23.12
CA GLN A 276 -4.07 3.73 24.30
C GLN A 276 -4.66 4.75 25.27
#